data_AF-A0A2E7SH74-F1
#
_entry.id   AF-A0A2E7SH74-F1
#
_cell.length_a   1.000
_cell.length_b   1.000
_cell.length_c   1.000
_cell.angle_alpha   90.00
_cell.angle_beta   90.00
_cell.angle_gamma   90.00
#
_symmetry.space_group_name_H-M   'P 1'
#
loop_
_entity.id
_entity.type
_entity.pdbx_description
1 polymer ?
#
loop_
_entity_poly.entity_id
_entity_poly.type
_entity_poly.pdbx_seq_one_letter_code
_entity_poly.pdbx_strand_id
1 'polypeptide(L)'
;MGHWARFVWSDEGLWPGPVDYHDLRLSNHPIHLEFRGNVRKNIPFNFLREFIDKFHPVQVDSSATSHKEVMDLLMVGCERAAIDIFSPDKEISLGHAVSEQIMMTINIPSDLSLTYITDTLSPRLREVEKIGPKSILLISKRKGDLGFVFDRLPQNLRNSFSWWLAPDEGEVIPLSRAGQVEGWVLDGARLLGD
;
A
#
# COMPACT_ATOMS: atom_id res chain seq x y z
N MET A 1 6.84 11.75 -10.15
CA MET A 1 6.46 10.38 -9.77
C MET A 1 7.19 10.06 -8.48
N GLY A 2 6.47 9.82 -7.38
CA GLY A 2 7.10 9.60 -6.06
C GLY A 2 7.51 8.14 -5.85
N HIS A 3 8.57 7.90 -5.07
CA HIS A 3 8.99 6.55 -4.66
C HIS A 3 8.97 6.45 -3.14
N TRP A 4 8.37 5.38 -2.60
CA TRP A 4 8.39 5.05 -1.18
C TRP A 4 9.26 3.82 -0.94
N ALA A 5 10.07 3.86 0.12
CA ALA A 5 10.85 2.74 0.59
C ALA A 5 9.95 1.76 1.35
N ARG A 6 9.73 0.59 0.77
CA ARG A 6 8.85 -0.47 1.25
C ARG A 6 9.57 -1.35 2.25
N PHE A 7 9.02 -1.44 3.45
CA PHE A 7 9.46 -2.38 4.46
C PHE A 7 8.30 -3.15 5.08
N VAL A 8 8.62 -4.34 5.60
CA VAL A 8 7.77 -5.13 6.47
C VAL A 8 8.26 -4.94 7.90
N TRP A 9 7.34 -4.58 8.79
CA TRP A 9 7.60 -4.48 10.22
C TRP A 9 7.82 -5.87 10.84
N SER A 10 8.88 -6.04 11.63
CA SER A 10 9.17 -7.26 12.38
C SER A 10 9.77 -6.99 13.75
N ASP A 11 9.78 -7.97 14.64
CA ASP A 11 10.35 -7.81 15.98
C ASP A 11 11.86 -7.53 15.97
N GLU A 12 12.56 -7.91 14.88
CA GLU A 12 14.01 -7.78 14.74
C GLU A 12 14.45 -6.54 13.94
N GLY A 13 13.51 -5.76 13.42
CA GLY A 13 13.79 -4.63 12.51
C GLY A 13 12.85 -4.56 11.32
N LEU A 14 13.26 -3.82 10.30
CA LEU A 14 12.54 -3.62 9.05
C LEU A 14 13.11 -4.52 7.94
N TRP A 15 12.25 -5.27 7.25
CA TRP A 15 12.64 -6.14 6.13
C TRP A 15 12.21 -5.53 4.78
N PRO A 16 12.87 -5.80 3.64
CA PRO A 16 13.99 -6.72 3.42
C PRO A 16 15.31 -6.22 4.03
N GLY A 17 16.22 -7.17 4.34
CA GLY A 17 17.55 -6.96 4.93
C GLY A 17 17.49 -6.21 6.26
N PRO A 18 17.47 -6.87 7.44
CA PRO A 18 16.97 -6.29 8.69
C PRO A 18 17.63 -4.93 8.95
N VAL A 19 16.87 -3.87 8.63
CA VAL A 19 17.26 -2.47 8.83
C VAL A 19 16.83 -2.11 10.25
N ASP A 20 17.77 -1.57 11.01
CA ASP A 20 17.51 -1.13 12.36
C ASP A 20 16.48 0.01 12.39
N TYR A 21 15.58 0.00 13.36
CA TYR A 21 14.56 1.04 13.54
C TYR A 21 15.13 2.43 13.79
N HIS A 22 16.43 2.57 14.03
CA HIS A 22 17.11 3.83 14.23
C HIS A 22 18.06 4.21 13.10
N ASP A 23 18.13 3.43 12.01
CA ASP A 23 18.96 3.72 10.85
C ASP A 23 18.64 5.11 10.27
N LEU A 24 19.62 6.02 10.33
CA LEU A 24 19.42 7.41 9.93
C LEU A 24 19.14 7.55 8.43
N ARG A 25 19.53 6.58 7.60
CA ARG A 25 19.27 6.58 6.15
C ARG A 25 17.77 6.58 5.83
N LEU A 26 16.95 6.05 6.75
CA LEU A 26 15.49 6.06 6.64
C LEU A 26 14.94 7.50 6.49
N SER A 27 15.61 8.51 7.05
CA SER A 27 15.19 9.91 6.97
C SER A 27 15.26 10.51 5.56
N ASN A 28 15.95 9.85 4.63
CA ASN A 28 16.13 10.34 3.27
C ASN A 28 14.99 9.91 2.33
N HIS A 29 14.07 9.06 2.78
CA HIS A 29 13.04 8.47 1.94
C HIS A 29 11.68 8.49 2.65
N PRO A 30 10.57 8.71 1.92
CA PRO A 30 9.26 8.41 2.46
C PRO A 30 9.11 6.89 2.62
N ILE A 31 8.52 6.43 3.72
CA ILE A 31 8.58 5.02 4.17
C ILE A 31 7.20 4.38 4.11
N HIS A 32 7.09 3.28 3.37
CA HIS A 32 5.90 2.43 3.39
C HIS A 32 6.13 1.23 4.30
N LEU A 33 5.32 1.09 5.35
CA LEU A 33 5.39 0.00 6.30
C LEU A 33 4.22 -0.98 6.12
N GLU A 34 4.54 -2.26 6.00
CA GLU A 34 3.57 -3.35 6.01
C GLU A 34 3.60 -4.11 7.33
N PHE A 35 2.42 -4.35 7.89
CA PHE A 35 2.23 -5.27 9.00
C PHE A 35 1.66 -6.59 8.49
N ARG A 36 2.43 -7.67 8.62
CA ARG A 36 2.06 -9.02 8.15
C ARG A 36 1.87 -9.99 9.33
N GLY A 37 1.16 -11.08 9.07
CA GLY A 37 1.05 -12.21 9.99
C GLY A 37 0.53 -11.84 11.39
N ASN A 38 1.25 -12.24 12.43
CA ASN A 38 0.84 -12.00 13.81
C ASN A 38 0.94 -10.52 14.23
N VAL A 39 1.87 -9.76 13.65
CA VAL A 39 2.06 -8.33 13.99
C VAL A 39 0.81 -7.51 13.64
N ARG A 40 0.10 -7.89 12.57
CA ARG A 40 -1.19 -7.28 12.19
C ARG A 40 -2.20 -7.24 13.35
N LYS A 41 -2.20 -8.25 14.23
CA LYS A 41 -3.17 -8.33 15.33
C LYS A 41 -2.80 -7.42 16.51
N ASN A 42 -1.53 -7.05 16.63
CA ASN A 42 -0.98 -6.30 17.76
C ASN A 42 0.00 -5.24 17.24
N ILE A 43 -0.51 -4.25 16.51
CA ILE A 43 0.33 -3.13 16.03
C ILE A 43 0.92 -2.42 17.26
N PRO A 44 2.26 -2.28 17.35
CA PRO A 44 2.92 -1.65 18.49
C PRO A 44 2.82 -0.12 18.38
N PHE A 45 1.62 0.43 18.60
CA PHE A 45 1.30 1.83 18.34
C PHE A 45 2.23 2.85 19.01
N ASN A 46 2.70 2.58 20.23
CA ASN A 46 3.65 3.47 20.90
C ASN A 46 4.99 3.53 20.15
N PHE A 47 5.52 2.37 19.75
CA PHE A 47 6.79 2.31 19.03
C PHE A 47 6.64 2.81 17.58
N LEU A 48 5.50 2.56 16.95
CA LEU A 48 5.16 3.14 15.64
C LEU A 48 5.10 4.67 15.72
N ARG A 49 4.52 5.26 16.77
CA ARG A 49 4.52 6.72 16.97
C ARG A 49 5.93 7.27 17.07
N GLU A 50 6.77 6.68 17.92
CA GLU A 50 8.17 7.09 18.07
C GLU A 50 8.95 6.98 16.75
N PHE A 51 8.68 5.94 15.96
CA PHE A 51 9.26 5.77 14.63
C PHE A 51 8.83 6.89 13.68
N ILE A 52 7.53 7.22 13.65
CA ILE A 52 6.96 8.28 12.79
C ILE A 52 7.48 9.67 13.18
N ASP A 53 7.61 9.95 14.48
CA ASP A 53 8.14 11.23 14.97
C ASP A 53 9.60 11.44 14.50
N LYS A 54 10.35 10.34 14.35
CA LYS A 54 11.74 10.37 13.89
C LYS A 54 11.88 10.34 12.37
N PHE A 55 11.03 9.58 11.69
CA PHE A 55 11.10 9.39 10.25
C PHE A 55 9.73 9.73 9.65
N HIS A 56 9.69 10.76 8.82
CA HIS A 56 8.47 11.23 8.18
C HIS A 56 8.78 11.65 6.73
N PRO A 57 7.92 11.34 5.75
CA PRO A 57 6.58 10.76 5.88
C PRO A 57 6.54 9.23 5.93
N VAL A 58 5.54 8.69 6.64
CA VAL A 58 5.30 7.24 6.82
C VAL A 58 3.88 6.87 6.42
N GLN A 59 3.75 5.86 5.57
CA GLN A 59 2.51 5.30 5.08
C GLN A 59 2.39 3.86 5.55
N VAL A 60 1.28 3.49 6.17
CA VAL A 60 1.10 2.14 6.74
C VAL A 60 0.03 1.35 5.99
N ASP A 61 0.36 0.11 5.63
CA ASP A 61 -0.59 -0.95 5.28
C ASP A 61 -0.58 -2.04 6.37
N SER A 62 -1.60 -2.03 7.21
CA SER A 62 -1.82 -3.07 8.22
C SER A 62 -2.78 -4.17 7.76
N SER A 63 -3.13 -4.19 6.48
CA SER A 63 -4.27 -4.95 5.94
C SER A 63 -5.55 -4.63 6.71
N ALA A 64 -5.78 -3.34 7.01
CA ALA A 64 -6.95 -2.94 7.79
C ALA A 64 -8.23 -3.26 7.02
N THR A 65 -9.23 -3.76 7.74
CA THR A 65 -10.56 -4.07 7.16
C THR A 65 -11.68 -3.19 7.72
N SER A 66 -11.34 -2.27 8.62
CA SER A 66 -12.29 -1.37 9.27
C SER A 66 -11.80 0.08 9.24
N HIS A 67 -12.74 1.02 9.20
CA HIS A 67 -12.41 2.46 9.27
C HIS A 67 -11.72 2.82 10.60
N LYS A 68 -12.04 2.10 11.69
CA LYS A 68 -11.44 2.36 13.01
C LYS A 68 -9.94 2.09 13.01
N GLU A 69 -9.52 0.95 12.45
CA GLU A 69 -8.10 0.58 12.36
C GLU A 69 -7.29 1.61 11.57
N VAL A 70 -7.80 2.09 10.43
CA VAL A 70 -7.10 3.13 9.66
C VAL A 70 -7.11 4.47 10.38
N MET A 71 -8.17 4.81 11.11
CA MET A 71 -8.23 6.03 11.92
C MET A 71 -7.22 6.01 13.06
N ASP A 72 -7.06 4.88 13.75
CA ASP A 72 -6.06 4.73 14.81
C ASP A 72 -4.64 4.96 14.27
N LEU A 73 -4.34 4.47 13.06
CA LEU A 73 -3.07 4.70 12.37
C LEU A 73 -2.85 6.17 12.03
N LEU A 74 -3.86 6.86 11.51
CA LEU A 74 -3.78 8.29 11.22
C LEU A 74 -3.60 9.12 12.49
N MET A 75 -4.30 8.77 13.58
CA MET A 75 -4.15 9.43 14.88
C MET A 75 -2.77 9.23 15.51
N VAL A 76 -2.07 8.16 15.13
CA VAL A 76 -0.69 7.90 15.53
C VAL A 76 0.32 8.75 14.74
N GLY A 77 -0.11 9.39 13.65
CA GLY A 77 0.70 10.31 12.85
C GLY A 77 1.08 9.79 11.47
N CYS A 78 0.51 8.67 11.02
CA CYS A 78 0.76 8.17 9.67
C CYS A 78 0.31 9.22 8.64
N GLU A 79 1.17 9.51 7.66
CA GLU A 79 0.83 10.38 6.52
C GLU A 79 -0.33 9.80 5.71
N ARG A 80 -0.32 8.46 5.56
CA ARG A 80 -1.34 7.68 4.86
C ARG A 80 -1.58 6.36 5.57
N ALA A 81 -2.83 5.92 5.59
CA ALA A 81 -3.23 4.62 6.12
C ALA A 81 -4.04 3.85 5.08
N ALA A 82 -3.85 2.53 5.03
CA ALA A 82 -4.45 1.67 4.01
C ALA A 82 -5.62 0.85 4.53
N ILE A 83 -6.73 0.86 3.78
CA ILE A 83 -7.85 -0.07 3.96
C ILE A 83 -7.92 -1.03 2.78
N ASP A 84 -8.16 -2.31 3.04
CA ASP A 84 -8.29 -3.32 1.97
C ASP A 84 -9.51 -2.99 1.08
N ILE A 85 -9.34 -3.03 -0.24
CA ILE A 85 -10.42 -2.74 -1.20
C ILE A 85 -11.62 -3.69 -1.06
N PHE A 86 -11.41 -4.91 -0.55
CA PHE A 86 -12.45 -5.91 -0.30
C PHE A 86 -13.11 -5.77 1.08
N SER A 87 -12.76 -4.74 1.84
CA SER A 87 -13.48 -4.36 3.05
C SER A 87 -14.94 -4.03 2.72
N PRO A 88 -15.88 -4.16 3.69
CA PRO A 88 -17.27 -3.80 3.47
C PRO A 88 -17.42 -2.34 3.02
N ASP A 89 -18.36 -2.07 2.10
CA ASP A 89 -18.59 -0.74 1.52
C ASP A 89 -18.76 0.35 2.57
N LYS A 90 -19.46 0.02 3.65
CA LYS A 90 -19.65 0.92 4.80
C LYS A 90 -18.32 1.35 5.40
N GLU A 91 -17.38 0.42 5.58
CA GLU A 91 -16.08 0.69 6.19
C GLU A 91 -15.22 1.57 5.27
N ILE A 92 -15.22 1.28 3.96
CA ILE A 92 -14.53 2.10 2.96
C ILE A 92 -15.12 3.51 2.90
N SER A 93 -16.45 3.62 2.88
CA SER A 93 -17.15 4.91 2.82
C SER A 93 -16.90 5.75 4.06
N LEU A 94 -16.96 5.13 5.25
CA LEU A 94 -16.70 5.82 6.52
C LEU A 94 -15.25 6.29 6.61
N GLY A 95 -14.29 5.46 6.22
CA GLY A 95 -12.89 5.88 6.15
C GLY A 95 -12.73 7.09 5.22
N HIS A 96 -13.20 6.97 3.99
CA HIS A 96 -13.08 8.04 2.99
C HIS A 96 -13.72 9.36 3.45
N ALA A 97 -14.89 9.30 4.09
CA ALA A 97 -15.58 10.49 4.58
C ALA A 97 -14.82 11.23 5.69
N VAL A 98 -13.94 10.54 6.41
CA VAL A 98 -13.23 11.11 7.55
C VAL A 98 -11.87 11.68 7.14
N SER A 99 -11.18 11.10 6.17
CA SER A 99 -9.87 11.59 5.73
C SER A 99 -9.54 11.27 4.27
N GLU A 100 -8.96 12.25 3.58
CA GLU A 100 -8.35 12.08 2.25
C GLU A 100 -7.02 11.31 2.28
N GLN A 101 -6.41 11.15 3.46
CA GLN A 101 -5.16 10.40 3.66
C GLN A 101 -5.35 8.88 3.63
N ILE A 102 -6.59 8.40 3.60
CA ILE A 102 -6.87 6.96 3.48
C ILE A 102 -6.69 6.55 2.02
N MET A 103 -5.96 5.46 1.80
CA MET A 103 -5.80 4.82 0.51
C MET A 103 -6.43 3.42 0.53
N MET A 104 -6.85 2.92 -0.62
CA MET A 104 -7.25 1.50 -0.73
C MET A 104 -6.05 0.65 -1.11
N THR A 105 -5.97 -0.58 -0.60
CA THR A 105 -4.96 -1.55 -1.00
C THR A 105 -5.56 -2.73 -1.72
N ILE A 106 -4.80 -3.27 -2.67
CA ILE A 106 -5.14 -4.46 -3.43
C ILE A 106 -3.96 -5.40 -3.37
N ASN A 107 -4.09 -6.47 -2.59
CA ASN A 107 -3.13 -7.55 -2.59
C ASN A 107 -3.47 -8.53 -3.72
N ILE A 108 -2.60 -8.60 -4.73
CA ILE A 108 -2.78 -9.54 -5.84
C ILE A 108 -2.68 -10.97 -5.29
N PRO A 109 -3.67 -11.84 -5.57
CA PRO A 109 -3.66 -13.22 -5.10
C PRO A 109 -2.58 -14.04 -5.83
N SER A 110 -2.02 -15.04 -5.16
CA SER A 110 -0.95 -15.88 -5.71
C SER A 110 -1.39 -16.76 -6.90
N ASP A 111 -2.70 -17.06 -6.98
CA ASP A 111 -3.39 -17.80 -8.04
C ASP A 111 -4.05 -16.85 -9.05
N LEU A 112 -3.33 -15.77 -9.40
CA LEU A 112 -3.77 -14.77 -10.35
C LEU A 112 -4.20 -15.38 -11.69
N SER A 113 -5.38 -14.97 -12.14
CA SER A 113 -5.99 -15.37 -13.40
C SER A 113 -6.64 -14.18 -14.09
N LEU A 114 -6.94 -14.32 -15.40
CA LEU A 114 -7.70 -13.30 -16.12
C LEU A 114 -9.11 -13.12 -15.53
N THR A 115 -9.74 -14.22 -15.10
CA THR A 115 -11.07 -14.21 -14.49
C THR A 115 -11.10 -13.45 -13.18
N TYR A 116 -10.05 -13.52 -12.36
CA TYR A 116 -9.94 -12.65 -11.18
C TYR A 116 -10.01 -11.15 -11.57
N ILE A 117 -9.34 -10.76 -12.66
CA ILE A 117 -9.36 -9.36 -13.11
C ILE A 117 -10.75 -8.96 -13.61
N THR A 118 -11.41 -9.80 -14.42
CA THR A 118 -12.66 -9.47 -15.09
C THR A 118 -13.89 -9.59 -14.18
N ASP A 119 -13.89 -10.58 -13.29
CA ASP A 119 -15.10 -10.99 -12.56
C ASP A 119 -15.05 -10.59 -11.08
N THR A 120 -13.86 -10.31 -10.55
CA THR A 120 -13.68 -9.93 -9.14
C THR A 120 -13.16 -8.50 -9.01
N LEU A 121 -11.96 -8.23 -9.52
CA LEU A 121 -11.27 -6.96 -9.30
C LEU A 121 -11.94 -5.79 -10.04
N SER A 122 -12.24 -5.95 -11.34
CA SER A 122 -12.85 -4.87 -12.13
C SER A 122 -14.25 -4.49 -11.64
N PRO A 123 -15.16 -5.44 -11.32
CA PRO A 123 -16.44 -5.10 -10.71
C PRO A 123 -16.26 -4.41 -9.37
N ARG A 124 -15.37 -4.92 -8.50
CA ARG A 124 -15.12 -4.31 -7.19
C ARG A 124 -14.62 -2.87 -7.32
N LEU A 125 -13.70 -2.60 -8.23
CA LEU A 125 -13.20 -1.25 -8.53
C LEU A 125 -14.34 -0.30 -8.93
N ARG A 126 -15.30 -0.75 -9.75
CA ARG A 126 -16.46 0.07 -10.15
C ARG A 126 -17.40 0.39 -9.00
N GLU A 127 -17.56 -0.53 -8.06
CA GLU A 127 -18.36 -0.32 -6.85
C GLU A 127 -17.71 0.75 -5.97
N VAL A 128 -16.44 0.56 -5.63
CA VAL A 128 -15.72 1.46 -4.71
C VAL A 128 -15.40 2.81 -5.33
N GLU A 129 -15.36 2.92 -6.68
CA GLU A 129 -15.11 4.17 -7.39
C GLU A 129 -16.04 5.30 -6.92
N LYS A 130 -17.27 5.00 -6.52
CA LYS A 130 -18.28 6.00 -6.13
C LYS A 130 -18.27 6.35 -4.64
N ILE A 131 -17.65 5.52 -3.81
CA ILE A 131 -17.82 5.57 -2.35
C ILE A 131 -16.50 5.66 -1.58
N GLY A 132 -15.39 5.27 -2.21
CA GLY A 132 -14.10 5.13 -1.58
C GLY A 132 -13.05 6.12 -2.07
N PRO A 133 -11.85 6.08 -1.45
CA PRO A 133 -10.74 6.92 -1.84
C PRO A 133 -10.34 6.73 -3.31
N LYS A 134 -9.74 7.76 -3.89
CA LYS A 134 -9.22 7.70 -5.27
C LYS A 134 -7.79 7.15 -5.35
N SER A 135 -7.06 7.11 -4.25
CA SER A 135 -5.72 6.54 -4.19
C SER A 135 -5.79 5.03 -3.96
N ILE A 136 -5.17 4.26 -4.85
CA ILE A 136 -5.09 2.79 -4.75
C ILE A 136 -3.64 2.34 -4.80
N LEU A 137 -3.23 1.53 -3.83
CA LEU A 137 -1.97 0.81 -3.83
C LEU A 137 -2.18 -0.65 -4.28
N LEU A 138 -1.62 -1.01 -5.43
CA LEU A 138 -1.63 -2.36 -5.97
C LEU A 138 -0.33 -3.09 -5.62
N ILE A 139 -0.44 -4.20 -4.88
CA ILE A 139 0.68 -4.93 -4.30
C ILE A 139 0.78 -6.32 -4.93
N SER A 140 1.95 -6.66 -5.48
CA SER A 140 2.27 -8.02 -5.92
C SER A 140 3.12 -8.79 -4.91
N LYS A 141 2.98 -10.11 -4.95
CA LYS A 141 3.80 -11.10 -4.21
C LYS A 141 4.63 -11.99 -5.14
N ARG A 142 4.55 -11.74 -6.45
CA ARG A 142 5.23 -12.50 -7.50
C ARG A 142 5.65 -11.58 -8.63
N LYS A 143 6.85 -11.83 -9.16
CA LYS A 143 7.36 -11.12 -10.35
C LYS A 143 6.42 -11.28 -11.54
N GLY A 144 6.18 -10.19 -12.26
CA GLY A 144 5.34 -10.11 -13.45
C GLY A 144 3.84 -9.92 -13.20
N ASP A 145 3.32 -10.34 -12.04
CA ASP A 145 1.87 -10.29 -11.74
C ASP A 145 1.34 -8.85 -11.71
N LEU A 146 2.12 -7.90 -11.19
CA LEU A 146 1.73 -6.49 -11.15
C LEU A 146 1.50 -5.95 -12.57
N GLY A 147 2.46 -6.14 -13.46
CA GLY A 147 2.35 -5.72 -14.86
C GLY A 147 1.21 -6.43 -15.57
N PHE A 148 1.02 -7.73 -15.31
CA PHE A 148 -0.08 -8.51 -15.87
C PHE A 148 -1.44 -7.91 -15.50
N VAL A 149 -1.66 -7.58 -14.21
CA VAL A 149 -2.90 -6.99 -13.73
C VAL A 149 -3.09 -5.59 -14.28
N PHE A 150 -2.10 -4.71 -14.08
CA PHE A 150 -2.24 -3.30 -14.41
C PHE A 150 -2.51 -3.09 -15.90
N ASP A 151 -1.77 -3.75 -16.79
CA ASP A 151 -1.94 -3.56 -18.23
C ASP A 151 -3.29 -4.10 -18.76
N ARG A 152 -3.91 -5.04 -18.05
CA ARG A 152 -5.21 -5.65 -18.40
C ARG A 152 -6.41 -4.94 -17.78
N LEU A 153 -6.20 -4.03 -16.83
CA LEU A 153 -7.31 -3.25 -16.29
C LEU A 153 -7.95 -2.39 -17.39
N PRO A 154 -9.30 -2.33 -17.47
CA PRO A 154 -10.01 -1.43 -18.36
C PRO A 154 -9.50 0.00 -18.24
N GLN A 155 -9.35 0.69 -19.39
CA GLN A 155 -8.78 2.04 -19.41
C GLN A 155 -9.56 3.04 -18.56
N ASN A 156 -10.88 2.94 -18.51
CA ASN A 156 -11.71 3.79 -17.67
C ASN A 156 -11.35 3.62 -16.19
N LEU A 157 -11.22 2.37 -15.71
CA LEU A 157 -10.84 2.10 -14.32
C LEU A 157 -9.43 2.62 -14.01
N ARG A 158 -8.48 2.45 -14.94
CA ARG A 158 -7.14 2.99 -14.71
C ARG A 158 -7.10 4.51 -14.66
N ASN A 159 -7.98 5.19 -15.38
CA ASN A 159 -8.12 6.64 -15.34
C ASN A 159 -8.87 7.15 -14.08
N SER A 160 -9.66 6.29 -13.42
CA SER A 160 -10.51 6.70 -12.31
C SER A 160 -9.80 6.81 -10.96
N PHE A 161 -8.55 6.34 -10.87
CA PHE A 161 -7.80 6.25 -9.61
C PHE A 161 -6.36 6.74 -9.80
N SER A 162 -5.77 7.23 -8.71
CA SER A 162 -4.34 7.51 -8.59
C SER A 162 -3.63 6.24 -8.14
N TRP A 163 -2.91 5.59 -9.05
CA TRP A 163 -2.32 4.28 -8.81
C TRP A 163 -0.91 4.37 -8.22
N TRP A 164 -0.74 3.75 -7.06
CA TRP A 164 0.55 3.41 -6.49
C TRP A 164 0.82 1.93 -6.71
N LEU A 165 2.06 1.59 -7.08
CA LEU A 165 2.42 0.22 -7.45
C LEU A 165 3.55 -0.31 -6.56
N ALA A 166 3.33 -1.47 -5.95
CA ALA A 166 4.33 -2.21 -5.17
C ALA A 166 4.66 -3.55 -5.84
N PRO A 167 5.59 -3.56 -6.82
CA PRO A 167 6.01 -4.78 -7.49
C PRO A 167 6.81 -5.68 -6.54
N ASP A 168 6.79 -6.98 -6.82
CA ASP A 168 7.57 -7.98 -6.06
C ASP A 168 9.05 -7.93 -6.42
N GLU A 169 9.38 -7.43 -7.62
CA GLU A 169 10.72 -7.16 -8.10
C GLU A 169 11.49 -6.16 -7.22
N GLY A 170 10.75 -5.34 -6.46
CA GLY A 170 11.32 -4.32 -5.60
C GLY A 170 11.83 -3.08 -6.35
N GLU A 171 11.55 -2.96 -7.65
CA GLU A 171 11.98 -1.87 -8.51
C GLU A 171 10.89 -1.50 -9.53
N VAL A 172 11.06 -0.35 -10.18
CA VAL A 172 10.15 0.09 -11.23
C VAL A 172 10.16 -0.92 -12.37
N ILE A 173 8.99 -1.45 -12.72
CA ILE A 173 8.83 -2.37 -13.84
C ILE A 173 8.31 -1.64 -15.09
N PRO A 174 8.67 -2.09 -16.30
CA PRO A 174 8.10 -1.56 -17.51
C PRO A 174 6.61 -1.93 -17.61
N LEU A 175 5.77 -0.94 -17.90
CA LEU A 175 4.35 -1.11 -18.14
C LEU A 175 4.03 -0.64 -19.56
N SER A 176 3.16 -1.37 -20.28
CA SER A 176 2.74 -0.91 -21.60
C SER A 176 1.94 0.40 -21.54
N ARG A 177 1.42 0.76 -20.35
CA ARG A 177 0.58 1.94 -20.14
C ARG A 177 0.93 2.70 -18.85
N ALA A 178 2.20 3.08 -18.71
CA ALA A 178 2.76 3.69 -17.50
C ALA A 178 2.20 5.09 -17.12
N GLY A 179 1.59 5.83 -18.05
CA GLY A 179 1.17 7.23 -17.83
C GLY A 179 0.06 7.46 -16.79
N GLN A 180 -0.48 6.40 -16.19
CA GLN A 180 -1.57 6.45 -15.20
C GLN A 180 -1.09 6.10 -13.77
N VAL A 181 0.21 5.96 -13.58
CA VAL A 181 0.82 5.60 -12.29
C VAL A 181 1.27 6.89 -11.59
N GLU A 182 0.81 7.07 -10.35
CA GLU A 182 1.15 8.22 -9.50
C GLU A 182 2.55 8.04 -8.87
N GLY A 183 2.84 6.82 -8.43
CA GLY A 183 4.11 6.51 -7.79
C GLY A 183 4.33 5.03 -7.52
N TRP A 184 5.48 4.75 -6.93
CA TRP A 184 5.98 3.41 -6.70
C TRP A 184 6.33 3.20 -5.23
N VAL A 185 6.17 1.97 -4.78
CA VAL A 185 6.51 1.49 -3.45
C VAL A 185 7.50 0.35 -3.63
N LEU A 186 8.79 0.65 -3.49
CA LEU A 186 9.92 -0.16 -3.96
C LEU A 186 10.71 -0.73 -2.80
N ASP A 187 11.55 -1.73 -3.04
CA ASP A 187 12.38 -2.37 -2.02
C ASP A 187 13.15 -1.34 -1.20
N GLY A 188 12.85 -1.28 0.10
CA GLY A 188 13.39 -0.28 0.98
C GLY A 188 14.89 -0.43 1.20
N ALA A 189 15.41 -1.65 1.39
CA ALA A 189 16.85 -1.87 1.58
C ALA A 189 17.64 -1.44 0.34
N ARG A 190 17.15 -1.79 -0.86
CA ARG A 190 17.76 -1.36 -2.12
C ARG A 190 17.77 0.16 -2.26
N LEU A 191 16.68 0.83 -1.85
CA LEU A 191 16.59 2.29 -1.91
C LEU A 191 17.49 3.00 -0.90
N LEU A 192 17.69 2.42 0.28
CA LEU A 192 18.64 2.93 1.27
C LEU A 192 20.10 2.82 0.82
N GLY A 193 20.37 1.98 -0.18
CA GLY A 193 21.70 1.64 -0.65
C GLY A 193 22.35 0.61 0.28
N ASP A 194 22.79 -0.52 -0.29
CA ASP A 194 23.94 -1.24 0.26
C ASP A 194 25.18 -0.32 0.22
#